data_AF-J9H0G7-F1
#
_entry.id   AF-J9H0G7-F1
#
_cell.length_a   1.000
_cell.length_b   1.000
_cell.length_c   1.000
_cell.angle_alpha   90.00
_cell.angle_beta   90.00
_cell.angle_gamma   90.00
#
_symmetry.space_group_name_H-M   'P 1'
#
loop_
_entity.id
_entity.type
_entity.pdbx_description
1 polymer ?
#
loop_
_entity_poly.entity_id
_entity_poly.type
_entity_poly.pdbx_seq_one_letter_code
_entity_poly.pdbx_strand_id
1 'polypeptide(L)'
;MPPKIADLARTVMHDPVEIEIAVSKPAENIAQSVYLCRESDKSVVLRHIFKAQPPQRVILFCSSKQKVKELAILLQRKGYNARAMHSDLQQTERDEVMQLFRARKVDLLVATDIVARGIDIDDITMVINYDAPHDAEDYVHRIGRTARAGREGSAITLIGEKDLRGLAQIEQTLKIKIPRADLPEGVRPPAAEHTTAANKNNRRSGNGGKNRQGGKQQGKPESRNRHRKSAAQGAGNKPHGKTDNKPAARQRPPKSGTGRKPQS
;
A
#
# COMPACT_ATOMS: atom_id res chain seq x y z
N MET A 1 -16.89 4.78 -14.96
CA MET A 1 -15.92 5.39 -15.91
C MET A 1 -15.76 6.89 -15.62
N PRO A 2 -14.55 7.49 -15.65
CA PRO A 2 -14.39 8.94 -15.48
C PRO A 2 -15.11 9.75 -16.58
N PRO A 3 -15.72 10.92 -16.27
CA PRO A 3 -16.59 11.64 -17.22
C PRO A 3 -15.92 11.99 -18.55
N LYS A 4 -14.66 12.48 -18.51
CA LYS A 4 -13.91 12.85 -19.72
C LYS A 4 -13.63 11.67 -20.67
N ILE A 5 -13.47 10.47 -20.11
CA ILE A 5 -13.24 9.25 -20.90
C ILE A 5 -14.57 8.78 -21.51
N ALA A 6 -15.68 8.90 -20.76
CA ALA A 6 -17.01 8.59 -21.26
C ALA A 6 -17.41 9.52 -22.43
N ASP A 7 -17.09 10.81 -22.34
CA ASP A 7 -17.38 11.78 -23.41
C ASP A 7 -16.58 11.48 -24.69
N LEU A 8 -15.30 11.12 -24.55
CA LEU A 8 -14.48 10.70 -25.69
C LEU A 8 -15.00 9.42 -26.33
N ALA A 9 -15.34 8.41 -25.51
CA ALA A 9 -15.92 7.15 -25.99
C ALA A 9 -17.21 7.39 -26.79
N ARG A 10 -18.10 8.27 -26.31
CA ARG A 10 -19.33 8.65 -27.03
C ARG A 10 -19.08 9.36 -28.37
N THR A 11 -17.95 10.05 -28.51
CA THR A 11 -17.61 10.78 -29.73
C THR A 11 -16.96 9.88 -30.79
N VAL A 12 -16.27 8.82 -30.36
CA VAL A 12 -15.48 7.94 -31.24
C VAL A 12 -16.22 6.65 -31.58
N MET A 13 -17.05 6.13 -30.69
CA MET A 13 -17.74 4.86 -30.85
C MET A 13 -19.14 5.05 -31.43
N HIS A 14 -19.52 4.22 -32.40
CA HIS A 14 -20.89 4.16 -32.91
C HIS A 14 -21.61 2.98 -32.25
N ASP A 15 -22.74 3.25 -31.59
CA ASP A 15 -23.57 2.27 -30.88
C ASP A 15 -22.79 1.30 -29.96
N PRO A 16 -22.03 1.83 -28.96
CA PRO A 16 -21.24 0.97 -28.09
C PRO A 16 -22.11 0.23 -27.08
N VAL A 17 -21.80 -1.06 -26.86
CA VAL A 17 -22.32 -1.83 -25.72
C VAL A 17 -21.45 -1.56 -24.49
N GLU A 18 -22.07 -1.06 -23.42
CA GLU A 18 -21.38 -0.85 -22.14
C GLU A 18 -21.49 -2.10 -21.27
N ILE A 19 -20.35 -2.63 -20.81
CA ILE A 19 -20.28 -3.75 -19.88
C ILE A 19 -19.63 -3.23 -18.59
N GLU A 20 -20.41 -3.13 -17.52
CA GLU A 20 -19.90 -2.78 -16.19
C GLU A 20 -19.65 -4.05 -15.37
N ILE A 21 -18.40 -4.28 -14.97
CA ILE A 21 -18.02 -5.40 -14.12
C ILE A 21 -18.09 -4.93 -12.66
N ALA A 22 -18.85 -5.64 -11.84
CA ALA A 22 -18.94 -5.33 -10.42
C ALA A 22 -17.58 -5.45 -9.73
N VAL A 23 -17.29 -4.53 -8.80
CA VAL A 23 -16.11 -4.61 -7.95
C VAL A 23 -16.21 -5.88 -7.10
N SER A 24 -15.17 -6.73 -7.15
CA SER A 24 -15.06 -7.92 -6.32
C SER A 24 -15.23 -7.56 -4.84
N LYS A 25 -16.16 -8.22 -4.16
CA LYS A 25 -16.38 -8.07 -2.72
C LYS A 25 -15.66 -9.17 -1.94
N PRO A 26 -15.27 -8.92 -0.69
CA PRO A 26 -14.90 -9.98 0.24
C PRO A 26 -16.00 -11.05 0.33
N ALA A 27 -15.60 -12.31 0.51
CA ALA A 27 -16.56 -13.37 0.81
C ALA A 27 -17.18 -13.15 2.19
N GLU A 28 -18.49 -13.41 2.33
CA GLU A 28 -19.27 -13.11 3.54
C GLU A 28 -18.82 -13.90 4.77
N ASN A 29 -18.26 -15.09 4.56
CA ASN A 29 -17.72 -16.00 5.56
C ASN A 29 -16.32 -15.62 6.08
N ILE A 30 -15.79 -14.44 5.71
CA ILE A 30 -14.52 -13.93 6.20
C ILE A 30 -14.78 -12.90 7.32
N ALA A 31 -14.44 -13.28 8.55
CA ALA A 31 -14.40 -12.38 9.70
C ALA A 31 -13.24 -11.39 9.55
N GLN A 32 -13.55 -10.15 9.18
CA GLN A 32 -12.56 -9.09 8.94
C GLN A 32 -12.36 -8.22 10.18
N SER A 33 -11.12 -7.85 10.48
CA SER A 33 -10.81 -6.85 11.50
C SER A 33 -9.57 -6.04 11.17
N VAL A 34 -9.49 -4.82 11.72
CA VAL A 34 -8.30 -3.96 11.64
C VAL A 34 -7.79 -3.58 13.03
N TYR A 35 -6.47 -3.59 13.19
CA TYR A 35 -5.80 -3.03 14.36
C TYR A 35 -5.08 -1.74 13.96
N LEU A 36 -5.54 -0.61 14.49
CA LEU A 36 -4.88 0.68 14.27
C LEU A 36 -3.78 0.83 15.32
N CYS A 37 -2.53 0.60 14.94
CA CYS A 37 -1.38 0.66 15.83
C CYS A 37 -0.24 1.45 15.18
N ARG A 38 0.76 1.85 15.96
CA ARG A 38 1.98 2.44 15.39
C ARG A 38 2.75 1.38 14.61
N GLU A 39 3.50 1.78 13.57
CA GLU A 39 4.31 0.83 12.80
C GLU A 39 5.29 0.05 13.69
N SER A 40 5.85 0.68 14.74
CA SER A 40 6.73 0.03 15.73
C SER A 40 6.03 -1.08 16.52
N ASP A 41 4.73 -0.94 16.74
CA ASP A 41 3.95 -1.78 17.66
C ASP A 41 3.29 -2.96 16.93
N LYS A 42 3.35 -3.01 15.60
CA LYS A 42 2.80 -4.13 14.78
C LYS A 42 3.31 -5.50 15.24
N SER A 43 4.56 -5.60 15.68
CA SER A 43 5.13 -6.84 16.22
C SER A 43 4.53 -7.26 17.57
N VAL A 44 4.11 -6.28 18.39
CA VAL A 44 3.44 -6.52 19.68
C VAL A 44 2.00 -6.95 19.42
N VAL A 45 1.29 -6.26 18.52
CA VAL A 45 -0.07 -6.62 18.11
C VAL A 45 -0.11 -8.01 17.49
N LEU A 46 0.84 -8.36 16.61
CA LEU A 46 0.92 -9.69 16.01
C LEU A 46 1.04 -10.80 17.07
N ARG A 47 1.84 -10.55 18.11
CA ARG A 47 1.98 -11.48 19.25
C ARG A 47 0.70 -11.60 20.06
N HIS A 48 -0.02 -10.49 20.26
CA HIS A 48 -1.32 -10.51 20.92
C HIS A 48 -2.33 -11.37 20.15
N ILE A 49 -2.40 -11.19 18.82
CA ILE A 49 -3.21 -12.01 17.93
C ILE A 49 -2.85 -13.50 18.08
N PHE A 50 -1.57 -13.85 17.99
CA PHE A 50 -1.12 -15.24 18.11
C PHE A 50 -1.28 -15.84 19.51
N LYS A 51 -1.39 -15.02 20.55
CA LYS A 51 -1.72 -15.49 21.90
C LYS A 51 -3.20 -15.86 22.02
N ALA A 52 -4.09 -15.08 21.42
CA ALA A 52 -5.52 -15.36 21.41
C ALA A 52 -5.87 -16.50 20.45
N GLN A 53 -5.23 -16.54 19.29
CA GLN A 53 -5.41 -17.55 18.26
C GLN A 53 -4.04 -18.00 17.73
N PRO A 54 -3.50 -19.12 18.24
CA PRO A 54 -2.24 -19.67 17.76
C PRO A 54 -2.28 -19.89 16.24
N PRO A 55 -1.19 -19.56 15.52
CA PRO A 55 -1.18 -19.68 14.06
C PRO A 55 -1.32 -21.15 13.66
N GLN A 56 -2.34 -21.45 12.86
CA GLN A 56 -2.55 -22.76 12.24
C GLN A 56 -2.95 -22.55 10.77
N ARG A 57 -2.00 -22.75 9.85
CA ARG A 57 -2.17 -22.38 8.43
C ARG A 57 -2.60 -20.93 8.24
N VAL A 58 -1.66 -20.05 8.55
CA VAL A 58 -1.79 -18.60 8.42
C VAL A 58 -0.91 -18.11 7.27
N ILE A 59 -1.43 -17.19 6.46
CA ILE A 59 -0.60 -16.40 5.53
C ILE A 59 -0.48 -14.99 6.08
N LEU A 60 0.75 -14.50 6.21
CA LEU A 60 1.07 -13.15 6.61
C LEU A 60 1.71 -12.40 5.44
N PHE A 61 1.04 -11.35 4.98
CA PHE A 61 1.47 -10.52 3.86
C PHE A 61 2.29 -9.31 4.30
N CYS A 62 3.43 -9.12 3.64
CA CYS A 62 4.31 -7.95 3.77
C CYS A 62 4.51 -7.29 2.40
N SER A 63 4.80 -5.99 2.39
CA SER A 63 4.96 -5.22 1.15
C SER A 63 6.29 -5.45 0.43
N SER A 64 7.33 -5.94 1.14
CA SER A 64 8.67 -6.12 0.56
C SER A 64 9.32 -7.45 0.94
N LYS A 65 10.14 -7.98 0.04
CA LYS A 65 10.91 -9.21 0.26
C LYS A 65 11.87 -9.12 1.44
N GLN A 66 12.42 -7.93 1.72
CA GLN A 66 13.33 -7.71 2.84
C GLN A 66 12.58 -7.85 4.16
N LYS A 67 11.40 -7.24 4.27
CA LYS A 67 10.54 -7.35 5.45
C LYS A 67 10.05 -8.77 5.65
N VAL A 68 9.75 -9.51 4.57
CA VAL A 68 9.44 -10.95 4.65
C VAL A 68 10.58 -11.74 5.32
N LYS A 69 11.83 -11.54 4.87
CA LYS A 69 13.01 -12.23 5.44
C LYS A 69 13.18 -11.90 6.93
N GLU A 70 13.18 -10.62 7.26
CA GLU A 70 13.37 -10.13 8.64
C GLU A 70 12.27 -10.65 9.58
N LEU A 71 11.02 -10.54 9.15
CA LEU A 71 9.88 -10.96 9.97
C LEU A 71 9.82 -12.47 10.14
N ALA A 72 10.13 -13.26 9.10
CA ALA A 72 10.19 -14.71 9.22
C ALA A 72 11.26 -15.15 10.23
N ILE A 73 12.47 -14.56 10.18
CA ILE A 73 13.54 -14.82 11.15
C ILE A 73 13.10 -14.43 12.56
N LEU A 74 12.47 -13.26 12.72
CA LEU A 74 11.97 -12.79 14.01
C LEU A 74 10.95 -13.78 14.59
N LEU A 75 10.01 -14.24 13.77
CA LEU A 75 8.97 -15.18 14.19
C LEU A 75 9.56 -16.55 14.57
N GLN A 76 10.51 -17.06 13.79
CA GLN A 76 11.23 -18.30 14.11
C GLN A 76 11.99 -18.19 15.45
N ARG A 77 12.67 -17.07 15.69
CA ARG A 77 13.35 -16.81 16.97
C ARG A 77 12.39 -16.72 18.15
N LYS A 78 11.11 -16.39 17.91
CA LYS A 78 10.04 -16.38 18.90
C LYS A 78 9.35 -17.74 19.05
N GLY A 79 9.83 -18.78 18.37
CA GLY A 79 9.31 -20.15 18.46
C GLY A 79 8.15 -20.45 17.52
N TYR A 80 7.79 -19.53 16.60
CA TYR A 80 6.77 -19.82 15.61
C TYR A 80 7.34 -20.64 14.45
N ASN A 81 6.59 -21.64 14.02
CA ASN A 81 6.92 -22.46 12.86
C ASN A 81 6.60 -21.72 11.55
N ALA A 82 7.43 -20.71 11.26
CA ALA A 82 7.25 -19.82 10.11
C ALA A 82 8.23 -20.14 8.97
N ARG A 83 7.84 -19.86 7.73
CA ARG A 83 8.73 -19.82 6.55
C ARG A 83 8.47 -18.58 5.71
N ALA A 84 9.52 -18.08 5.08
CA ALA A 84 9.47 -16.96 4.15
C ALA A 84 9.14 -17.46 2.73
N MET A 85 8.40 -16.65 1.97
CA MET A 85 8.02 -16.93 0.59
C MET A 85 8.06 -15.64 -0.23
N HIS A 86 9.13 -15.43 -0.99
CA HIS A 86 9.40 -14.18 -1.71
C HIS A 86 10.13 -14.40 -3.03
N SER A 87 10.24 -13.35 -3.85
CA SER A 87 10.76 -13.44 -5.21
C SER A 87 12.17 -13.99 -5.34
N ASP A 88 13.03 -13.79 -4.34
CA ASP A 88 14.43 -14.23 -4.38
C ASP A 88 14.62 -15.74 -4.16
N LEU A 89 13.59 -16.48 -3.73
CA LEU A 89 13.67 -17.93 -3.60
C LEU A 89 13.69 -18.57 -4.99
N GLN A 90 14.56 -19.57 -5.17
CA GLN A 90 14.54 -20.44 -6.33
C GLN A 90 13.22 -21.22 -6.40
N GLN A 91 12.83 -21.66 -7.59
CA GLN A 91 11.56 -22.39 -7.76
C GLN A 91 11.52 -23.66 -6.90
N THR A 92 12.63 -24.39 -6.77
CA THR A 92 12.76 -25.57 -5.91
C THR A 92 12.50 -25.27 -4.44
N GLU A 93 13.06 -24.17 -3.92
CA GLU A 93 12.83 -23.72 -2.54
C GLU A 93 11.37 -23.30 -2.32
N ARG A 94 10.77 -22.64 -3.30
CA ARG A 94 9.34 -22.29 -3.27
C ARG A 94 8.47 -23.53 -3.20
N ASP A 95 8.76 -24.53 -4.02
CA ASP A 95 8.00 -25.78 -4.07
C ASP A 95 8.12 -26.55 -2.76
N GLU A 96 9.31 -26.58 -2.14
CA GLU A 96 9.55 -27.19 -0.83
C GLU A 96 8.75 -26.49 0.27
N VAL A 97 8.84 -25.16 0.38
CA VAL A 97 8.10 -24.38 1.38
C VAL A 97 6.59 -24.62 1.23
N MET A 98 6.11 -24.64 -0.02
CA MET A 98 4.70 -24.90 -0.34
C MET A 98 4.27 -26.34 -0.03
N GLN A 99 5.14 -27.32 -0.25
CA GLN A 99 4.89 -28.70 0.13
C GLN A 99 4.80 -28.84 1.65
N LEU A 100 5.72 -28.23 2.40
CA LEU A 100 5.71 -28.24 3.86
C LEU A 100 4.47 -27.55 4.43
N PHE A 101 4.06 -26.42 3.86
CA PHE A 101 2.85 -25.71 4.27
C PHE A 101 1.57 -26.52 3.98
N ARG A 102 1.47 -27.13 2.79
CA ARG A 102 0.35 -28.04 2.45
C ARG A 102 0.30 -29.26 3.37
N ALA A 103 1.46 -29.81 3.73
CA ALA A 103 1.59 -30.94 4.65
C ALA A 103 1.39 -30.57 6.13
N ARG A 104 1.01 -29.32 6.46
CA ARG A 104 0.87 -28.80 7.84
C ARG A 104 2.14 -28.93 8.68
N LYS A 105 3.31 -28.95 8.04
CA LYS A 105 4.63 -28.92 8.68
C LYS A 105 5.14 -27.49 8.90
N VAL A 106 4.48 -26.50 8.32
CA VAL A 106 4.70 -25.06 8.52
C VAL A 106 3.35 -24.44 8.82
N ASP A 107 3.26 -23.69 9.92
CA ASP A 107 2.01 -23.11 10.39
C ASP A 107 1.79 -21.69 9.87
N LEU A 108 2.88 -20.98 9.57
CA LEU A 108 2.86 -19.56 9.20
C LEU A 108 3.72 -19.30 7.95
N LEU A 109 3.07 -18.87 6.87
CA LEU A 109 3.74 -18.45 5.64
C LEU A 109 3.85 -16.92 5.61
N VAL A 110 5.06 -16.38 5.65
CA VAL A 110 5.32 -14.95 5.50
C VAL A 110 5.65 -14.66 4.04
N ALA A 111 4.83 -13.87 3.34
CA ALA A 111 4.90 -13.74 1.90
C ALA A 111 4.72 -12.31 1.37
N THR A 112 5.14 -12.09 0.13
CA THR A 112 4.73 -10.91 -0.68
C THR A 112 3.58 -11.26 -1.61
N ASP A 113 2.87 -10.25 -2.10
CA ASP A 113 1.72 -10.41 -3.00
C ASP A 113 2.03 -11.21 -4.25
N ILE A 114 3.16 -10.89 -4.90
CA ILE A 114 3.55 -11.51 -6.16
C ILE A 114 3.70 -13.03 -6.02
N VAL A 115 4.23 -13.49 -4.90
CA VAL A 115 4.51 -14.92 -4.70
C VAL A 115 3.30 -15.66 -4.13
N ALA A 116 2.41 -14.95 -3.44
CA ALA A 116 1.18 -15.53 -2.92
C ALA A 116 0.00 -15.52 -3.91
N ARG A 117 0.08 -14.74 -4.99
CA ARG A 117 -0.86 -14.85 -6.11
C ARG A 117 -0.71 -16.21 -6.79
N GLY A 118 -1.83 -16.89 -7.03
CA GLY A 118 -1.82 -18.25 -7.60
C GLY A 118 -1.43 -19.35 -6.62
N ILE A 119 -1.19 -19.03 -5.34
CA ILE A 119 -1.17 -20.05 -4.30
C ILE A 119 -2.58 -20.66 -4.21
N ASP A 120 -2.67 -21.91 -4.68
CA ASP A 120 -3.84 -22.76 -4.48
C ASP A 120 -3.58 -23.67 -3.27
N ILE A 121 -3.83 -23.09 -2.10
CA ILE A 121 -3.82 -23.83 -0.85
C ILE A 121 -5.22 -23.71 -0.30
N ASP A 122 -5.88 -24.86 -0.24
CA ASP A 122 -7.12 -24.95 0.51
C ASP A 122 -6.85 -24.62 1.97
N ASP A 123 -7.92 -24.22 2.67
CA ASP A 123 -8.01 -24.55 4.10
C ASP A 123 -7.14 -23.58 4.99
N ILE A 124 -6.73 -22.43 4.46
CA ILE A 124 -6.11 -21.33 5.24
C ILE A 124 -7.13 -20.79 6.24
N THR A 125 -6.78 -20.74 7.52
CA THR A 125 -7.70 -20.34 8.60
C THR A 125 -7.69 -18.83 8.86
N MET A 126 -6.53 -18.20 8.62
CA MET A 126 -6.32 -16.79 8.91
C MET A 126 -5.38 -16.15 7.89
N VAL A 127 -5.74 -14.96 7.44
CA VAL A 127 -4.90 -14.07 6.65
C VAL A 127 -4.54 -12.86 7.50
N ILE A 128 -3.26 -12.51 7.55
CA ILE A 128 -2.78 -11.31 8.24
C ILE A 128 -2.09 -10.39 7.24
N ASN A 129 -2.66 -9.22 7.01
CA ASN A 129 -1.99 -8.14 6.31
C ASN A 129 -1.13 -7.37 7.32
N TYR A 130 0.15 -7.73 7.43
CA TYR A 130 1.08 -7.01 8.32
C TYR A 130 1.38 -5.62 7.77
N ASP A 131 1.51 -5.52 6.45
CA ASP A 131 1.42 -4.26 5.73
C ASP A 131 0.08 -4.20 4.98
N ALA A 132 -0.60 -3.06 5.09
CA ALA A 132 -1.86 -2.86 4.39
C ALA A 132 -1.66 -2.96 2.86
N PRO A 133 -2.62 -3.56 2.13
CA PRO A 133 -2.60 -3.53 0.67
C PRO A 133 -2.80 -2.09 0.15
N HIS A 134 -2.36 -1.84 -1.08
CA HIS A 134 -2.42 -0.50 -1.68
C HIS A 134 -3.82 -0.12 -2.17
N ASP A 135 -4.62 -1.09 -2.58
CA ASP A 135 -5.97 -0.89 -3.09
C ASP A 135 -6.94 -1.99 -2.63
N ALA A 136 -8.21 -1.80 -2.99
CA ALA A 136 -9.31 -2.68 -2.62
C ALA A 136 -9.25 -4.04 -3.33
N GLU A 137 -8.72 -4.10 -4.54
CA GLU A 137 -8.64 -5.34 -5.32
C GLU A 137 -7.59 -6.28 -4.69
N ASP A 138 -6.41 -5.74 -4.37
CA ASP A 138 -5.38 -6.46 -3.63
C ASP A 138 -5.89 -6.89 -2.25
N TYR A 139 -6.63 -6.02 -1.55
CA TYR A 139 -7.26 -6.40 -0.28
C TYR A 139 -8.14 -7.65 -0.43
N VAL A 140 -9.07 -7.64 -1.39
CA VAL A 140 -9.98 -8.77 -1.63
C VAL A 140 -9.22 -10.02 -2.05
N HIS A 141 -8.20 -9.91 -2.91
CA HIS A 141 -7.39 -11.06 -3.33
C HIS A 141 -6.55 -11.67 -2.21
N ARG A 142 -6.07 -10.87 -1.26
CA ARG A 142 -5.34 -11.35 -0.09
C ARG A 142 -6.26 -12.08 0.87
N ILE A 143 -7.39 -11.48 1.25
CA ILE A 143 -8.29 -12.10 2.22
C ILE A 143 -9.04 -13.30 1.62
N GLY A 144 -9.27 -13.31 0.30
CA GLY A 144 -9.80 -14.47 -0.44
C GLY A 144 -8.87 -15.70 -0.47
N ARG A 145 -7.72 -15.65 0.21
CA ARG A 145 -6.91 -16.84 0.51
C ARG A 145 -7.54 -17.70 1.61
N THR A 146 -8.37 -17.14 2.49
CA THR A 146 -9.12 -17.89 3.50
C THR A 146 -10.57 -18.11 3.09
N ALA A 147 -11.34 -18.83 3.91
CA ALA A 147 -12.78 -19.06 3.77
C ALA A 147 -13.19 -19.70 2.42
N ARG A 148 -12.32 -20.54 1.85
CA ARG A 148 -12.59 -21.32 0.64
C ARG A 148 -13.43 -22.56 0.94
N ALA A 149 -14.23 -22.97 -0.04
CA ALA A 149 -15.11 -24.14 0.02
C ALA A 149 -16.14 -24.08 1.17
N GLY A 150 -16.73 -22.92 1.42
CA GLY A 150 -17.82 -22.74 2.40
C GLY A 150 -17.39 -22.72 3.87
N ARG A 151 -16.10 -22.84 4.17
CA ARG A 151 -15.55 -22.71 5.54
C ARG A 151 -15.49 -21.27 5.99
N GLU A 152 -15.53 -21.05 7.29
CA GLU A 152 -15.22 -19.73 7.87
C GLU A 152 -13.71 -19.44 7.81
N GLY A 153 -13.40 -18.16 7.77
CA GLY A 153 -12.02 -17.67 7.77
C GLY A 153 -11.90 -16.34 8.47
N SER A 154 -10.69 -15.96 8.83
CA SER A 154 -10.42 -14.67 9.45
C SER A 154 -9.40 -13.87 8.64
N ALA A 155 -9.60 -12.56 8.59
CA ALA A 155 -8.69 -11.64 7.93
C ALA A 155 -8.41 -10.43 8.84
N ILE A 156 -7.15 -10.29 9.23
CA ILE A 156 -6.70 -9.23 10.13
C ILE A 156 -5.77 -8.30 9.37
N THR A 157 -5.98 -6.99 9.45
CA THR A 157 -5.09 -6.01 8.83
C THR A 157 -4.51 -5.06 9.87
N LEU A 158 -3.19 -4.94 9.90
CA LEU A 158 -2.49 -3.99 10.76
C LEU A 158 -2.33 -2.67 10.02
N ILE A 159 -2.86 -1.59 10.60
CA ILE A 159 -2.90 -0.26 9.99
C ILE A 159 -1.99 0.66 10.79
N GLY A 160 -0.87 1.05 10.17
CA GLY A 160 0.04 2.08 10.65
C GLY A 160 -0.41 3.49 10.29
N GLU A 161 0.38 4.49 10.71
CA GLU A 161 0.17 5.91 10.42
C GLU A 161 0.02 6.16 8.91
N LYS A 162 0.95 5.62 8.12
CA LYS A 162 0.99 5.75 6.65
C LYS A 162 -0.17 5.04 5.93
N ASP A 163 -0.81 4.08 6.60
CA ASP A 163 -1.80 3.19 5.99
C ASP A 163 -3.24 3.72 6.17
N LEU A 164 -3.44 4.75 7.01
CA LEU A 164 -4.77 5.30 7.34
C LEU A 164 -5.55 5.77 6.11
N ARG A 165 -4.87 6.45 5.18
CA ARG A 165 -5.48 6.91 3.93
C ARG A 165 -5.84 5.74 3.00
N GLY A 166 -4.97 4.74 2.92
CA GLY A 166 -5.21 3.52 2.15
C GLY A 166 -6.42 2.75 2.67
N LEU A 167 -6.53 2.58 3.98
CA LEU A 167 -7.71 1.97 4.62
C LEU A 167 -8.99 2.72 4.24
N ALA A 168 -9.01 4.05 4.35
CA ALA A 168 -10.18 4.84 4.02
C ALA A 168 -10.60 4.66 2.55
N GLN A 169 -9.63 4.58 1.64
CA GLN A 169 -9.88 4.34 0.21
C GLN A 169 -10.42 2.92 -0.03
N ILE A 170 -9.87 1.90 0.63
CA ILE A 170 -10.36 0.52 0.54
C ILE A 170 -11.82 0.44 1.01
N GLU A 171 -12.13 1.01 2.18
CA GLU A 171 -13.50 1.04 2.71
C GLU A 171 -14.48 1.76 1.79
N GLN A 172 -14.05 2.87 1.19
CA GLN A 172 -14.88 3.64 0.26
C GLN A 172 -15.16 2.86 -1.03
N THR A 173 -14.14 2.23 -1.62
CA THR A 173 -14.27 1.45 -2.85
C THR A 173 -15.15 0.22 -2.64
N LEU A 174 -14.94 -0.49 -1.52
CA LEU A 174 -15.72 -1.68 -1.19
C LEU A 174 -17.11 -1.33 -0.62
N LYS A 175 -17.34 -0.08 -0.23
CA LYS A 175 -18.55 0.40 0.45
C LYS A 175 -18.85 -0.39 1.73
N ILE A 176 -17.81 -0.76 2.46
CA ILE A 176 -17.90 -1.48 3.75
C ILE A 176 -17.10 -0.74 4.82
N LYS A 177 -17.50 -0.91 6.08
CA LYS A 177 -16.70 -0.51 7.24
C LYS A 177 -16.12 -1.75 7.88
N ILE A 178 -14.79 -1.85 7.91
CA ILE A 178 -14.13 -3.02 8.49
C ILE A 178 -14.14 -2.86 10.02
N PRO A 179 -14.55 -3.85 10.81
CA PRO A 179 -14.54 -3.74 12.27
C PRO A 179 -13.13 -3.39 12.81
N ARG A 180 -13.06 -2.47 13.79
CA ARG A 180 -11.81 -2.12 14.48
C ARG A 180 -11.70 -3.01 15.72
N ALA A 181 -10.55 -3.67 15.88
CA ALA A 181 -10.26 -4.48 17.06
C ALA A 181 -9.53 -3.65 18.12
N ASP A 182 -9.71 -4.03 19.38
CA ASP A 182 -9.08 -3.38 20.52
C ASP A 182 -7.57 -3.67 20.55
N LEU A 183 -6.79 -2.65 20.91
CA LEU A 183 -5.35 -2.81 21.03
C LEU A 183 -4.98 -3.54 22.33
N PRO A 184 -3.91 -4.34 22.33
CA PRO A 184 -3.37 -4.89 23.56
C PRO A 184 -2.88 -3.78 24.49
N GLU A 185 -2.85 -4.08 25.79
CA GLU A 185 -2.35 -3.17 26.82
C GLU A 185 -0.94 -2.64 26.50
N GLY A 186 -0.73 -1.34 26.68
CA GLY A 186 0.54 -0.67 26.40
C GLY A 186 0.77 -0.27 24.94
N VAL A 187 -0.03 -0.77 23.99
CA VAL A 187 0.00 -0.31 22.59
C VAL A 187 -0.92 0.88 22.41
N ARG A 188 -0.45 1.89 21.69
CA ARG A 188 -1.23 3.10 21.40
C ARG A 188 -1.67 3.11 19.93
N PRO A 189 -2.84 3.71 19.62
CA PRO A 189 -3.20 3.94 18.25
C PRO A 189 -2.18 4.89 17.57
N PRO A 190 -2.11 4.86 16.23
CA PRO A 190 -1.32 5.84 15.50
C PRO A 190 -1.77 7.24 15.91
N ALA A 191 -0.81 8.14 16.09
CA ALA A 191 -1.15 9.55 16.32
C ALA A 191 -1.98 10.00 15.12
N ALA A 192 -3.22 10.41 15.36
CA ALA A 192 -4.10 10.82 14.28
C ALA A 192 -3.40 11.93 13.49
N GLU A 193 -3.14 11.71 12.19
CA GLU A 193 -2.96 12.84 11.29
C GLU A 193 -4.22 13.67 11.44
N HIS A 194 -4.06 14.91 11.89
CA HIS A 194 -5.13 15.86 12.14
C HIS A 194 -6.09 15.95 10.95
N THR A 195 -7.13 15.13 10.93
CA THR A 195 -8.33 15.37 10.13
C THR A 195 -9.24 16.27 10.95
N THR A 196 -8.79 17.50 11.18
CA THR A 196 -9.66 18.62 11.49
C THR A 196 -10.51 18.91 10.25
N ALA A 197 -11.57 18.15 10.03
CA ALA A 197 -12.56 18.45 8.99
C ALA A 197 -13.98 17.94 9.31
N ALA A 198 -14.25 17.53 10.54
CA ALA A 198 -15.61 17.38 11.03
C ALA A 198 -15.73 18.15 12.33
N ASN A 199 -16.70 19.06 12.39
CA ASN A 199 -17.13 19.78 13.59
C ASN A 199 -16.42 21.12 13.90
N LYS A 200 -16.49 22.07 12.96
CA LYS A 200 -16.46 23.50 13.31
C LYS A 200 -17.37 24.29 12.36
N ASN A 201 -18.63 24.43 12.77
CA ASN A 201 -19.44 25.67 12.68
C ASN A 201 -20.95 25.36 12.70
N ASN A 202 -21.42 24.80 13.81
CA ASN A 202 -22.82 24.98 14.24
C ASN A 202 -22.85 25.69 15.61
N ARG A 203 -22.21 26.87 15.67
CA ARG A 203 -22.31 27.83 16.78
C ARG A 203 -22.22 29.26 16.26
N ARG A 204 -23.26 29.69 15.54
CA ARG A 204 -23.65 31.10 15.47
C ARG A 204 -25.15 31.17 15.72
N SER A 205 -25.50 31.06 17.00
CA SER A 205 -26.80 31.45 17.53
C SER A 205 -26.57 32.58 18.53
N GLY A 206 -27.22 33.71 18.24
CA GLY A 206 -27.67 34.78 19.14
C GLY A 206 -26.73 35.31 20.21
N ASN A 207 -26.24 36.54 20.03
CA ASN A 207 -26.43 37.57 21.06
C ASN A 207 -26.18 39.00 20.52
N GLY A 208 -27.05 39.93 20.90
CA GLY A 208 -26.66 41.32 21.18
C GLY A 208 -26.75 42.34 20.05
N GLY A 209 -27.93 42.95 19.89
CA GLY A 209 -28.06 44.24 19.22
C GLY A 209 -27.49 45.39 20.05
N LYS A 210 -26.88 46.38 19.38
CA LYS A 210 -26.96 47.82 19.71
C LYS A 210 -26.26 48.69 18.65
N ASN A 211 -27.06 49.52 17.98
CA ASN A 211 -26.84 50.92 17.58
C ASN A 211 -25.40 51.43 17.32
N ARG A 212 -25.16 51.98 16.10
CA ARG A 212 -25.01 53.44 15.88
C ARG A 212 -24.79 53.82 14.39
N GLN A 213 -25.72 54.64 13.90
CA GLN A 213 -25.62 55.79 12.98
C GLN A 213 -24.35 56.01 12.13
N GLY A 214 -24.57 56.08 10.81
CA GLY A 214 -24.48 57.33 10.03
C GLY A 214 -23.11 57.82 9.55
N GLY A 215 -22.92 57.91 8.22
CA GLY A 215 -21.83 58.71 7.62
C GLY A 215 -21.52 58.39 6.15
N LYS A 216 -22.12 59.17 5.24
CA LYS A 216 -21.76 59.32 3.81
C LYS A 216 -20.32 59.85 3.66
N GLN A 217 -19.55 59.41 2.65
CA GLN A 217 -19.23 60.20 1.42
C GLN A 217 -18.14 59.56 0.53
N GLN A 218 -18.25 59.93 -0.75
CA GLN A 218 -17.43 59.55 -1.92
C GLN A 218 -16.02 60.14 -1.90
N GLY A 219 -15.12 59.54 -2.71
CA GLY A 219 -13.91 60.21 -3.17
C GLY A 219 -12.91 59.31 -3.88
N LYS A 220 -13.04 59.17 -5.21
CA LYS A 220 -11.91 58.88 -6.13
C LYS A 220 -11.05 60.16 -6.25
N PRO A 221 -9.73 60.08 -6.54
CA PRO A 221 -9.33 60.09 -7.94
C PRO A 221 -8.10 59.24 -8.29
N GLU A 222 -7.92 59.16 -9.60
CA GLU A 222 -7.02 58.42 -10.46
C GLU A 222 -5.65 59.10 -10.63
N SER A 223 -4.57 58.33 -10.82
CA SER A 223 -3.42 58.74 -11.67
C SER A 223 -2.35 57.64 -11.85
N ARG A 224 -2.27 57.16 -13.10
CA ARG A 224 -1.07 56.90 -13.94
C ARG A 224 0.08 55.99 -13.47
N ASN A 225 0.17 54.87 -14.20
CA ASN A 225 1.23 54.55 -15.19
C ASN A 225 2.69 54.42 -14.69
N ARG A 226 3.26 53.20 -14.76
CA ARG A 226 4.39 52.87 -15.66
C ARG A 226 4.87 51.43 -15.52
N HIS A 227 4.99 50.79 -16.69
CA HIS A 227 5.87 49.66 -16.97
C HIS A 227 7.28 49.83 -16.39
N ARG A 228 7.82 48.75 -15.81
CA ARG A 228 9.26 48.52 -15.72
C ARG A 228 9.58 47.05 -15.98
N LYS A 229 10.04 46.77 -17.20
CA LYS A 229 10.92 45.65 -17.55
C LYS A 229 12.36 46.14 -17.41
N SER A 230 13.17 45.45 -16.61
CA SER A 230 14.65 45.50 -16.64
C SER A 230 15.11 44.21 -15.95
N ALA A 231 15.54 43.17 -16.65
CA ALA A 231 16.88 43.02 -17.25
C ALA A 231 17.99 43.26 -16.21
N ALA A 232 18.39 42.20 -15.52
CA ALA A 232 19.63 42.14 -14.76
C ALA A 232 20.59 41.21 -15.52
N GLN A 233 21.43 41.82 -16.36
CA GLN A 233 22.66 41.24 -16.86
C GLN A 233 23.79 41.76 -15.97
N GLY A 234 24.39 40.88 -15.18
CA GLY A 234 25.63 41.10 -14.45
C GLY A 234 26.64 40.06 -14.89
N ALA A 235 27.40 40.34 -15.94
CA ALA A 235 28.48 39.52 -16.44
C ALA A 235 29.75 39.78 -15.60
N GLY A 236 30.14 38.79 -14.80
CA GLY A 236 31.43 38.73 -14.12
C GLY A 236 32.49 38.05 -14.98
N ASN A 237 33.66 38.66 -15.01
CA ASN A 237 34.79 38.43 -15.89
C ASN A 237 35.81 37.44 -15.27
N LYS A 238 36.15 36.33 -15.98
CA LYS A 238 37.45 35.58 -16.07
C LYS A 238 38.17 35.10 -14.76
N PRO A 239 39.24 34.26 -14.79
CA PRO A 239 39.87 33.47 -15.88
C PRO A 239 40.27 32.00 -15.52
N HIS A 240 40.71 31.27 -16.56
CA HIS A 240 41.78 30.25 -16.63
C HIS A 240 41.79 28.99 -15.72
N GLY A 241 41.93 27.82 -16.38
CA GLY A 241 42.48 26.62 -15.75
C GLY A 241 42.31 25.36 -16.60
N LYS A 242 43.28 25.07 -17.46
CA LYS A 242 43.45 23.77 -18.16
C LYS A 242 43.49 22.61 -17.16
N THR A 243 42.94 21.47 -17.54
CA THR A 243 43.64 20.17 -17.47
C THR A 243 42.84 19.11 -18.21
N ASP A 244 43.40 18.66 -19.33
CA ASP A 244 43.05 17.43 -20.01
C ASP A 244 43.38 16.24 -19.12
N ASN A 245 42.41 15.34 -18.89
CA ASN A 245 42.73 13.94 -18.64
C ASN A 245 41.54 13.03 -18.97
N LYS A 246 41.70 12.24 -20.04
CA LYS A 246 40.74 11.25 -20.53
C LYS A 246 41.45 9.88 -20.49
N PRO A 247 40.96 8.86 -19.77
CA PRO A 247 41.54 7.53 -19.87
C PRO A 247 40.97 6.78 -21.08
N ALA A 248 41.87 5.97 -21.65
CA ALA A 248 41.74 5.25 -22.91
C ALA A 248 40.76 4.07 -22.87
N ALA A 249 40.03 3.89 -23.97
CA ALA A 249 39.27 2.69 -24.28
C ALA A 249 40.23 1.54 -24.67
N ARG A 250 40.13 0.41 -23.97
CA ARG A 250 40.83 -0.84 -24.32
C ARG A 250 40.02 -1.66 -25.32
N GLN A 251 40.63 -1.88 -26.48
CA GLN A 251 40.26 -2.88 -27.49
C GLN A 251 40.59 -4.30 -26.97
N ARG A 252 39.76 -5.30 -27.31
CA ARG A 252 40.09 -6.74 -27.19
C ARG A 252 40.10 -7.36 -28.61
N PRO A 253 41.10 -8.19 -28.95
CA PRO A 253 41.18 -8.87 -30.24
C PRO A 253 40.44 -10.23 -30.25
N PRO A 254 40.24 -10.86 -31.43
CA PRO A 254 39.31 -11.98 -31.64
C PRO A 254 39.96 -13.36 -31.47
N LYS A 255 39.14 -14.41 -31.35
CA LYS A 255 39.56 -15.82 -31.50
C LYS A 255 38.57 -16.58 -32.40
N SER A 256 39.08 -17.06 -33.53
CA SER A 256 38.66 -18.29 -34.24
C SER A 256 39.41 -19.49 -33.63
N GLY A 257 39.00 -20.76 -33.66
CA GLY A 257 37.84 -21.48 -34.22
C GLY A 257 37.95 -22.99 -33.86
N THR A 258 37.03 -23.78 -34.42
CA THR A 258 36.94 -25.27 -34.53
C THR A 258 36.77 -26.10 -33.23
N GLY A 259 35.88 -27.10 -33.11
CA GLY A 259 34.89 -27.72 -33.99
C GLY A 259 34.18 -28.92 -33.32
N ARG A 260 33.24 -29.52 -34.07
CA ARG A 260 32.60 -30.87 -33.95
C ARG A 260 31.48 -31.15 -32.92
N LYS A 261 30.27 -31.36 -33.48
CA LYS A 261 29.28 -32.43 -33.15
C LYS A 261 29.76 -33.78 -33.77
N PRO A 262 29.20 -34.99 -33.49
CA PRO A 262 27.76 -35.28 -33.24
C PRO A 262 27.39 -36.42 -32.25
N GLN A 263 26.06 -36.53 -32.03
CA GLN A 263 25.17 -37.69 -31.79
C GLN A 263 25.51 -38.76 -30.74
N SER A 264 24.58 -38.97 -29.78
CA SER A 264 23.57 -40.05 -29.79
C SER A 264 22.41 -39.64 -28.88
#